data_AF-A0AAU9YVU2-F1
#
_entry.id   AF-A0AAU9YVU2-F1
#
_cell.length_a   1.000
_cell.length_b   1.000
_cell.length_c   1.000
_cell.angle_alpha   90.00
_cell.angle_beta   90.00
_cell.angle_gamma   90.00
#
_symmetry.space_group_name_H-M   'P 1'
#
loop_
_entity.id
_entity.type
_entity.pdbx_description
1 polymer ?
#
loop_
_entity_poly.entity_id
_entity_poly.type
_entity_poly.pdbx_seq_one_letter_code
_entity_poly.pdbx_strand_id
1 'polypeptide(L)'
;MKARGVFWILLPLLLWPETGTASSLPLVMDSIIQALAELEQKMLVTEASGTASAWILSAGNSSPHNSLHQHLLQIAPSHNTLEPDPHSLSPELQALISEVARHDVQDGQEYGVVLAPDGSTVAVKPLLVGLEASLQEHTVANLSSECLATPCNAGDILTNIGAIAPGLMDASTNASLTDVGATLPNDKAKTPTTVDRLLAITLARDLSLMFLNSSQTPSPPGLGTEGCWNPLSAHRVFTLLDPKASRLTMAFLNGALDGALLGDHLSRVSKPRPPLSHLLKEYYGAGVAGDPRFRSNFRRQNGAALTSVPTLAQQVREALVLLQRLEPGHPQLQNMSQDELAQVATFATKEFIETFLGCPAILPRCRWGAAPYRGNPTPLQLPLRFLYVHHTYVPAPPCTTFQSCAANMRSMQRFHQNERHWDDIGYRWTWPRPLWESGRQGVKQEETGK
;
A
#
# COMPACT_ATOMS: atom_id res chain seq x y z
N MET A 1 -9.65 -27.10 -63.42
CA MET A 1 -9.02 -25.80 -63.07
C MET A 1 -9.36 -25.48 -61.62
N LYS A 2 -8.36 -25.40 -60.74
CA LYS A 2 -8.50 -24.92 -59.35
C LYS A 2 -7.99 -23.48 -59.33
N ALA A 3 -8.80 -22.54 -58.87
CA ALA A 3 -8.38 -21.16 -58.62
C ALA A 3 -8.31 -20.94 -57.11
N ARG A 4 -7.11 -20.56 -56.64
CA ARG A 4 -6.83 -20.03 -55.30
C ARG A 4 -7.35 -18.59 -55.22
N GLY A 5 -7.90 -18.20 -54.07
CA GLY A 5 -8.28 -16.81 -53.79
C GLY A 5 -8.48 -16.60 -52.29
N VAL A 6 -7.59 -15.81 -51.71
CA VAL A 6 -7.45 -15.44 -50.29
C VAL A 6 -8.57 -14.47 -49.89
N PHE A 7 -9.13 -14.61 -48.68
CA PHE A 7 -9.69 -13.47 -47.94
C PHE A 7 -9.42 -13.61 -46.44
N TRP A 8 -8.74 -12.59 -45.92
CA TRP A 8 -8.35 -12.34 -44.54
C TRP A 8 -9.57 -12.00 -43.68
N ILE A 9 -9.68 -12.59 -42.48
CA ILE A 9 -10.35 -11.94 -41.35
C ILE A 9 -9.38 -11.97 -40.17
N LEU A 10 -9.02 -10.77 -39.72
CA LEU A 10 -8.11 -10.46 -38.64
C LEU A 10 -8.72 -10.87 -37.29
N LEU A 11 -8.03 -11.76 -36.58
CA LEU A 11 -8.15 -11.96 -35.14
C LEU A 11 -7.21 -10.93 -34.48
N PRO A 12 -7.65 -10.01 -33.61
CA PRO A 12 -6.71 -9.35 -32.72
C PRO A 12 -6.41 -10.35 -31.59
N LEU A 13 -5.33 -11.10 -31.76
CA LEU A 13 -4.70 -11.83 -30.67
C LEU A 13 -4.28 -10.82 -29.58
N LEU A 14 -4.74 -11.10 -28.37
CA LEU A 14 -4.09 -10.75 -27.12
C LEU A 14 -2.58 -11.01 -27.26
N LEU A 15 -1.80 -9.95 -27.44
CA LEU A 15 -0.35 -10.00 -27.33
C LEU A 15 0.03 -9.35 -26.00
N TRP A 16 -0.22 -10.09 -24.92
CA TRP A 16 0.77 -10.10 -23.85
C TRP A 16 1.96 -10.94 -24.33
N PRO A 17 3.20 -10.46 -24.20
CA PRO A 17 4.35 -11.29 -24.48
C PRO A 17 4.35 -12.42 -23.44
N GLU A 18 4.18 -13.67 -23.91
CA GLU A 18 4.50 -14.86 -23.12
C GLU A 18 5.96 -14.72 -22.64
N THR A 19 6.12 -14.42 -21.36
CA THR A 19 7.42 -14.18 -20.72
C THR A 19 7.56 -15.13 -19.56
N GLY A 20 8.39 -16.15 -19.75
CA GLY A 20 8.83 -17.09 -18.70
C GLY A 20 7.78 -18.10 -18.26
N THR A 21 8.22 -19.31 -17.92
CA THR A 21 7.38 -20.27 -17.19
C THR A 21 6.97 -19.62 -15.87
N ALA A 22 5.67 -19.33 -15.69
CA ALA A 22 5.14 -18.79 -14.44
C ALA A 22 5.60 -19.68 -13.26
N SER A 23 6.12 -19.05 -12.19
CA SER A 23 6.68 -19.79 -11.06
C SER A 23 5.66 -20.77 -10.49
N SER A 24 6.05 -21.98 -10.11
CA SER A 24 5.16 -22.93 -9.44
C SER A 24 4.99 -22.61 -7.94
N LEU A 25 5.80 -21.70 -7.39
CA LEU A 25 5.81 -21.37 -5.98
C LEU A 25 4.52 -20.66 -5.55
N PRO A 26 4.06 -20.88 -4.30
CA PRO A 26 2.93 -20.15 -3.75
C PRO A 26 3.30 -18.66 -3.54
N LEU A 27 2.33 -17.76 -3.81
CA LEU A 27 2.49 -16.32 -3.56
C LEU A 27 2.28 -16.02 -2.06
N VAL A 28 3.26 -16.39 -1.26
CA VAL A 28 3.33 -16.14 0.19
C VAL A 28 4.57 -15.32 0.53
N MET A 29 4.51 -14.53 1.59
CA MET A 29 5.62 -13.65 1.98
C MET A 29 6.92 -14.41 2.29
N ASP A 30 6.81 -15.63 2.82
CA ASP A 30 7.99 -16.48 3.09
C ASP A 30 8.79 -16.81 1.82
N SER A 31 8.10 -16.98 0.67
CA SER A 31 8.77 -17.19 -0.63
C SER A 31 9.56 -15.94 -1.06
N ILE A 32 9.06 -14.74 -0.76
CA ILE A 32 9.74 -13.47 -1.05
C ILE A 32 10.95 -13.29 -0.14
N ILE A 33 10.80 -13.61 1.14
CA ILE A 33 11.90 -13.59 2.11
C ILE A 33 13.00 -14.57 1.70
N GLN A 34 12.64 -15.76 1.22
CA GLN A 34 13.61 -16.74 0.72
C GLN A 34 14.34 -16.23 -0.52
N ALA A 35 13.61 -15.68 -1.50
CA ALA A 35 14.19 -15.05 -2.68
C ALA A 35 15.20 -13.95 -2.33
N LEU A 36 14.84 -13.05 -1.40
CA LEU A 36 15.72 -12.00 -0.91
C LEU A 36 16.96 -12.58 -0.20
N ALA A 37 16.79 -13.61 0.64
CA ALA A 37 17.91 -14.21 1.35
C ALA A 37 18.95 -14.82 0.39
N GLU A 38 18.49 -15.47 -0.69
CA GLU A 38 19.39 -16.04 -1.70
C GLU A 38 20.12 -14.96 -2.51
N LEU A 39 19.46 -13.85 -2.84
CA LEU A 39 20.10 -12.68 -3.46
C LEU A 39 21.16 -12.09 -2.53
N GLU A 40 20.81 -11.85 -1.28
CA GLU A 40 21.66 -11.17 -0.30
C GLU A 40 22.90 -12.01 0.08
N GLN A 41 22.79 -13.34 0.12
CA GLN A 41 23.94 -14.24 0.36
C GLN A 41 25.00 -14.17 -0.73
N LYS A 42 24.61 -13.82 -1.96
CA LYS A 42 25.49 -13.77 -3.13
C LYS A 42 26.05 -12.37 -3.38
N MET A 43 25.61 -11.37 -2.61
CA MET A 43 26.07 -9.99 -2.66
C MET A 43 27.11 -9.71 -1.55
N LEU A 44 27.98 -8.72 -1.76
CA LEU A 44 28.86 -8.22 -0.71
C LEU A 44 28.02 -7.58 0.41
N VAL A 45 28.28 -8.00 1.66
CA VAL A 45 27.49 -7.69 2.86
C VAL A 45 27.25 -6.18 3.09
N THR A 46 28.13 -5.32 2.58
CA THR A 46 28.05 -3.86 2.78
C THR A 46 27.03 -3.15 1.88
N GLU A 47 26.57 -3.74 0.78
CA GLU A 47 25.62 -3.14 -0.17
C GLU A 47 24.35 -3.98 -0.42
N ALA A 48 24.31 -5.21 0.09
CA ALA A 48 23.29 -6.22 -0.22
C ALA A 48 21.84 -5.75 -0.07
N SER A 49 21.51 -4.94 0.94
CA SER A 49 20.13 -4.50 1.18
C SER A 49 19.60 -3.58 0.09
N GLY A 50 20.39 -2.61 -0.38
CA GLY A 50 19.95 -1.68 -1.44
C GLY A 50 19.96 -2.35 -2.81
N THR A 51 20.98 -3.16 -3.07
CA THR A 51 21.12 -3.85 -4.35
C THR A 51 20.01 -4.88 -4.58
N ALA A 52 19.54 -5.58 -3.53
CA ALA A 52 18.48 -6.58 -3.67
C ALA A 52 17.11 -5.98 -4.01
N SER A 53 16.69 -4.91 -3.31
CA SER A 53 15.41 -4.24 -3.62
C SER A 53 15.43 -3.55 -4.98
N ALA A 54 16.51 -2.85 -5.32
CA ALA A 54 16.68 -2.22 -6.63
C ALA A 54 16.62 -3.24 -7.78
N TRP A 55 17.24 -4.40 -7.61
CA TRP A 55 17.23 -5.46 -8.62
C TRP A 55 15.85 -6.09 -8.83
N ILE A 56 15.11 -6.35 -7.75
CA ILE A 56 13.74 -6.85 -7.88
C ILE A 56 12.87 -5.82 -8.63
N LEU A 57 13.02 -4.55 -8.31
CA LEU A 57 12.28 -3.48 -8.97
C LEU A 57 12.67 -3.33 -10.45
N SER A 58 13.94 -3.56 -10.82
CA SER A 58 14.39 -3.51 -12.23
C SER A 58 13.87 -4.69 -13.06
N ALA A 59 13.69 -5.87 -12.45
CA ALA A 59 13.13 -7.05 -13.10
C ALA A 59 11.68 -6.87 -13.61
N GLY A 60 10.96 -5.86 -13.12
CA GLY A 60 9.58 -5.54 -13.51
C GLY A 60 9.43 -4.42 -14.55
N ASN A 61 10.52 -3.93 -15.17
CA ASN A 61 10.53 -2.71 -16.01
C ASN A 61 9.83 -2.88 -17.39
N SER A 62 8.50 -2.95 -17.37
CA SER A 62 7.66 -2.78 -18.57
C SER A 62 6.48 -1.82 -18.35
N SER A 63 6.40 -1.12 -17.22
CA SER A 63 5.27 -0.22 -16.94
C SER A 63 5.67 1.26 -17.11
N PRO A 64 5.08 2.00 -18.07
CA PRO A 64 5.40 3.40 -18.37
C PRO A 64 4.96 4.40 -17.27
N HIS A 65 4.32 3.94 -16.19
CA HIS A 65 3.70 4.79 -15.17
C HIS A 65 4.56 5.03 -13.92
N ASN A 66 5.88 4.76 -13.98
CA ASN A 66 6.74 4.77 -12.79
C ASN A 66 7.76 5.92 -12.74
N SER A 67 7.57 7.00 -13.52
CA SER A 67 8.55 8.08 -13.67
C SER A 67 8.92 8.79 -12.37
N LEU A 68 7.97 9.07 -11.46
CA LEU A 68 8.24 9.73 -10.18
C LEU A 68 9.14 8.87 -9.28
N HIS A 69 8.77 7.61 -9.10
CA HIS A 69 9.60 6.67 -8.34
C HIS A 69 10.97 6.49 -9.00
N GLN A 70 11.01 6.25 -10.31
CA GLN A 70 12.27 6.08 -11.04
C GLN A 70 13.14 7.33 -10.93
N HIS A 71 12.57 8.54 -11.01
CA HIS A 71 13.32 9.79 -10.90
C HIS A 71 13.87 10.00 -9.49
N LEU A 72 13.04 9.82 -8.46
CA LEU A 72 13.45 9.94 -7.06
C LEU A 72 14.47 8.85 -6.66
N LEU A 73 14.42 7.69 -7.33
CA LEU A 73 15.35 6.58 -7.15
C LEU A 73 16.62 6.64 -8.03
N GLN A 74 16.77 7.64 -8.91
CA GLN A 74 17.89 7.75 -9.89
C GLN A 74 18.82 8.94 -9.65
N ILE A 75 18.94 9.44 -8.42
CA ILE A 75 20.03 10.38 -8.09
C ILE A 75 21.33 9.57 -7.94
N ALA A 76 22.03 9.48 -9.08
CA ALA A 76 23.29 8.81 -9.40
C ALA A 76 23.26 7.27 -9.48
N PRO A 77 23.46 6.66 -10.68
CA PRO A 77 24.07 5.36 -10.72
C PRO A 77 25.48 5.54 -10.16
N SER A 78 25.77 5.00 -8.98
CA SER A 78 27.15 4.64 -8.71
C SER A 78 27.57 3.73 -9.86
N HIS A 79 28.49 4.18 -10.71
CA HIS A 79 29.04 3.45 -11.85
C HIS A 79 29.71 2.09 -11.48
N ASN A 80 29.50 1.59 -10.26
CA ASN A 80 30.07 0.40 -9.68
C ASN A 80 29.03 -0.63 -9.21
N THR A 81 27.72 -0.38 -9.35
CA THR A 81 26.72 -1.38 -8.98
C THR A 81 26.71 -2.48 -10.04
N LEU A 82 27.48 -3.54 -9.80
CA LEU A 82 27.44 -4.76 -10.60
C LEU A 82 26.00 -5.27 -10.57
N GLU A 83 25.29 -5.17 -11.70
CA GLU A 83 23.97 -5.76 -11.85
C GLU A 83 24.11 -7.25 -11.49
N PRO A 84 23.43 -7.74 -10.45
CA PRO A 84 23.64 -9.10 -10.00
C PRO A 84 23.26 -10.04 -11.13
N ASP A 85 24.14 -11.00 -11.42
CA ASP A 85 24.00 -11.94 -12.53
C ASP A 85 22.60 -12.58 -12.46
N PRO A 86 21.77 -12.46 -13.51
CA PRO A 86 20.47 -13.11 -13.60
C PRO A 86 20.51 -14.62 -13.30
N HIS A 87 21.68 -15.26 -13.42
CA HIS A 87 21.92 -16.67 -13.10
C HIS A 87 22.13 -16.96 -11.60
N SER A 88 22.02 -15.94 -10.73
CA SER A 88 22.24 -16.06 -9.29
C SER A 88 21.05 -16.63 -8.51
N LEU A 89 19.86 -16.77 -9.10
CA LEU A 89 18.71 -17.38 -8.46
C LEU A 89 18.32 -18.69 -9.13
N SER A 90 17.59 -19.55 -8.41
CA SER A 90 16.89 -20.64 -9.08
C SER A 90 15.88 -20.07 -10.10
N PRO A 91 15.65 -20.75 -11.23
CA PRO A 91 14.66 -20.30 -12.23
C PRO A 91 13.27 -20.04 -11.61
N GLU A 92 12.88 -20.84 -10.62
CA GLU A 92 11.60 -20.70 -9.92
C GLU A 92 11.51 -19.43 -9.08
N LEU A 93 12.58 -19.06 -8.38
CA LEU A 93 12.63 -17.83 -7.57
C LEU A 93 12.76 -16.59 -8.46
N GLN A 94 13.52 -16.67 -9.55
CA GLN A 94 13.60 -15.61 -10.54
C GLN A 94 12.23 -15.32 -11.16
N ALA A 95 11.51 -16.37 -11.58
CA ALA A 95 10.15 -16.25 -12.09
C ALA A 95 9.19 -15.64 -11.05
N LEU A 96 9.29 -16.06 -9.78
CA LEU A 96 8.50 -15.49 -8.68
C LEU A 96 8.75 -14.00 -8.53
N ILE A 97 10.02 -13.59 -8.52
CA ILE A 97 10.41 -12.18 -8.37
C ILE A 97 9.86 -11.34 -9.53
N SER A 98 10.03 -11.79 -10.77
CA SER A 98 9.49 -11.08 -11.95
C SER A 98 7.96 -10.98 -11.92
N GLU A 99 7.28 -11.98 -11.34
CA GLU A 99 5.83 -11.96 -11.12
C GLU A 99 5.45 -10.91 -10.07
N VAL A 100 6.13 -10.89 -8.91
CA VAL A 100 5.75 -10.01 -7.79
C VAL A 100 6.28 -8.58 -7.86
N ALA A 101 7.31 -8.33 -8.67
CA ALA A 101 7.86 -7.00 -8.92
C ALA A 101 6.86 -6.07 -9.64
N ARG A 102 5.87 -6.66 -10.32
CA ARG A 102 4.80 -5.93 -11.00
C ARG A 102 3.54 -6.01 -10.16
N HIS A 103 2.89 -4.87 -9.93
CA HIS A 103 1.55 -4.80 -9.34
C HIS A 103 0.58 -4.29 -10.39
N ASP A 104 -0.53 -4.99 -10.55
CA ASP A 104 -1.61 -4.60 -11.45
C ASP A 104 -2.97 -5.16 -11.00
N VAL A 105 -4.04 -4.52 -11.45
CA VAL A 105 -5.42 -4.98 -11.25
C VAL A 105 -6.11 -5.03 -12.61
N GLN A 106 -6.58 -6.21 -12.98
CA GLN A 106 -7.26 -6.44 -14.25
C GLN A 106 -8.35 -7.49 -14.11
N ASP A 107 -9.53 -7.20 -14.69
CA ASP A 107 -10.67 -8.11 -14.74
C ASP A 107 -11.08 -8.66 -13.35
N GLY A 108 -10.98 -7.82 -12.32
CA GLY A 108 -11.26 -8.17 -10.93
C GLY A 108 -10.22 -9.07 -10.26
N GLN A 109 -9.10 -9.35 -10.93
CA GLN A 109 -7.93 -10.02 -10.34
C GLN A 109 -6.84 -9.02 -10.03
N GLU A 110 -6.08 -9.31 -8.98
CA GLU A 110 -4.95 -8.49 -8.58
C GLU A 110 -3.67 -9.34 -8.60
N TYR A 111 -2.63 -8.77 -9.21
CA TYR A 111 -1.34 -9.39 -9.46
C TYR A 111 -0.25 -8.69 -8.65
N GLY A 112 0.83 -9.41 -8.35
CA GLY A 112 1.94 -8.87 -7.57
C GLY A 112 1.72 -8.84 -6.06
N VAL A 113 0.78 -9.66 -5.59
CA VAL A 113 0.38 -9.73 -4.19
C VAL A 113 0.76 -11.05 -3.57
N VAL A 114 1.00 -11.03 -2.26
CA VAL A 114 1.34 -12.22 -1.48
C VAL A 114 0.50 -12.30 -0.21
N LEU A 115 0.27 -13.53 0.27
CA LEU A 115 -0.32 -13.81 1.57
C LEU A 115 0.76 -13.68 2.65
N ALA A 116 0.54 -12.80 3.62
CA ALA A 116 1.41 -12.66 4.78
C ALA A 116 1.00 -13.64 5.92
N PRO A 117 1.94 -14.04 6.80
CA PRO A 117 1.68 -14.93 7.94
C PRO A 117 0.60 -14.44 8.90
N ASP A 118 0.39 -13.12 8.96
CA ASP A 118 -0.64 -12.49 9.78
C ASP A 118 -2.05 -12.55 9.15
N GLY A 119 -2.18 -13.16 7.97
CA GLY A 119 -3.44 -13.33 7.26
C GLY A 119 -3.81 -12.14 6.37
N SER A 120 -3.01 -11.09 6.32
CA SER A 120 -3.20 -9.95 5.40
C SER A 120 -2.69 -10.25 3.99
N THR A 121 -3.12 -9.45 3.03
CA THR A 121 -2.57 -9.43 1.66
C THR A 121 -1.63 -8.24 1.53
N VAL A 122 -0.51 -8.42 0.84
CA VAL A 122 0.49 -7.36 0.65
C VAL A 122 0.93 -7.33 -0.81
N ALA A 123 0.86 -6.17 -1.46
CA ALA A 123 1.48 -5.95 -2.76
C ALA A 123 2.98 -5.72 -2.57
N VAL A 124 3.81 -6.50 -3.28
CA VAL A 124 5.26 -6.51 -3.07
C VAL A 124 5.93 -5.28 -3.67
N LYS A 125 5.47 -4.83 -4.85
CA LYS A 125 6.03 -3.64 -5.51
C LYS A 125 6.04 -2.38 -4.61
N PRO A 126 4.91 -1.89 -4.06
CA PRO A 126 4.93 -0.70 -3.20
C PRO A 126 5.72 -0.90 -1.89
N LEU A 127 5.77 -2.12 -1.36
CA LEU A 127 6.64 -2.47 -0.22
C LEU A 127 8.12 -2.23 -0.54
N LEU A 128 8.58 -2.77 -1.67
CA LEU A 128 9.97 -2.64 -2.09
C LEU A 128 10.35 -1.21 -2.47
N VAL A 129 9.42 -0.45 -3.07
CA VAL A 129 9.61 0.99 -3.35
C VAL A 129 9.90 1.77 -2.07
N GLY A 130 9.12 1.55 -1.00
CA GLY A 130 9.32 2.24 0.28
C GLY A 130 10.65 1.88 0.96
N LEU A 131 11.07 0.62 0.85
CA LEU A 131 12.38 0.16 1.34
C LEU A 131 13.52 0.80 0.54
N GLU A 132 13.47 0.72 -0.78
CA GLU A 132 14.51 1.25 -1.68
C GLU A 132 14.69 2.77 -1.51
N ALA A 133 13.59 3.53 -1.44
CA ALA A 133 13.62 4.98 -1.25
C ALA A 133 14.30 5.40 0.06
N SER A 134 14.34 4.54 1.08
CA SER A 134 15.04 4.82 2.35
C SER A 134 16.53 4.46 2.32
N LEU A 135 16.91 3.51 1.45
CA LEU A 135 18.27 3.02 1.36
C LEU A 135 19.16 3.99 0.56
N GLN A 136 18.55 4.76 -0.34
CA GLN A 136 19.18 5.84 -1.08
C GLN A 136 19.29 7.10 -0.22
N GLU A 137 20.53 7.46 0.15
CA GLU A 137 20.83 8.52 1.13
C GLU A 137 20.34 9.93 0.72
N HIS A 138 20.02 10.14 -0.56
CA HIS A 138 19.61 11.43 -1.12
C HIS A 138 18.09 11.60 -1.35
N THR A 139 17.31 10.51 -1.31
CA THR A 139 15.92 10.52 -1.79
C THR A 139 14.91 11.09 -0.78
N VAL A 140 15.10 10.82 0.52
CA VAL A 140 14.19 11.27 1.59
C VAL A 140 14.36 12.76 1.93
N ALA A 141 15.44 13.41 1.48
CA ALA A 141 15.68 14.84 1.73
C ALA A 141 15.15 15.75 0.61
N ASN A 142 15.06 15.27 -0.64
CA ASN A 142 14.95 16.13 -1.82
C ASN A 142 13.53 16.51 -2.25
N LEU A 143 12.47 15.82 -1.79
CA LEU A 143 11.08 16.21 -2.07
C LEU A 143 10.79 17.67 -1.69
N SER A 144 11.39 18.14 -0.59
CA SER A 144 11.23 19.51 -0.09
C SER A 144 12.17 20.52 -0.78
N SER A 145 13.41 20.14 -1.10
CA SER A 145 14.42 21.09 -1.59
C SER A 145 14.27 21.44 -3.08
N GLU A 146 13.82 20.50 -3.92
CA GLU A 146 13.73 20.74 -5.38
C GLU A 146 12.43 21.46 -5.78
N CYS A 147 11.39 21.36 -4.97
CA CYS A 147 10.15 22.11 -5.19
C CYS A 147 10.26 23.57 -4.73
N LEU A 148 11.13 23.86 -3.74
CA LEU A 148 11.39 25.20 -3.19
C LEU A 148 12.48 26.00 -3.95
N ALA A 149 13.28 25.34 -4.80
CA ALA A 149 14.40 25.98 -5.52
C ALA A 149 13.95 26.92 -6.66
N THR A 150 12.65 27.11 -6.89
CA THR A 150 12.12 28.14 -7.79
C THR A 150 10.86 28.74 -7.17
N PRO A 151 10.73 30.07 -7.05
CA PRO A 151 9.50 30.66 -6.53
C PRO A 151 8.34 30.32 -7.46
N CYS A 152 7.33 29.63 -6.94
CA CYS A 152 6.04 29.51 -7.60
C CYS A 152 5.34 30.88 -7.57
N ASN A 153 5.73 31.79 -8.45
CA ASN A 153 4.96 32.98 -8.81
C ASN A 153 4.82 33.01 -10.33
N ALA A 154 3.59 32.84 -10.81
CA ALA A 154 3.23 33.18 -12.17
C ALA A 154 3.05 34.70 -12.25
N GLY A 155 3.90 35.38 -13.03
CA GLY A 155 3.79 36.80 -13.31
C GLY A 155 5.06 37.34 -13.98
N ASP A 156 4.98 37.48 -15.30
CA ASP A 156 5.84 38.25 -16.21
C ASP A 156 7.24 37.71 -16.58
N ILE A 157 7.30 37.26 -17.85
CA ILE A 157 8.52 37.13 -18.64
C ILE A 157 8.82 38.50 -19.29
N LEU A 158 10.13 38.81 -19.40
CA LEU A 158 10.78 39.84 -20.22
C LEU A 158 10.75 41.27 -19.68
N THR A 159 11.84 41.68 -19.02
CA THR A 159 12.82 42.61 -19.63
C THR A 159 14.04 42.86 -18.74
N ASN A 160 15.19 42.99 -19.41
CA ASN A 160 16.46 43.60 -18.98
C ASN A 160 17.47 42.80 -18.15
N ILE A 161 18.42 42.25 -18.92
CA ILE A 161 19.85 42.16 -18.64
C ILE A 161 20.39 43.51 -18.13
N GLY A 162 21.10 43.47 -17.00
CA GLY A 162 22.18 44.40 -16.65
C GLY A 162 21.92 45.35 -15.47
N ALA A 163 22.54 45.06 -14.31
CA ALA A 163 23.34 46.00 -13.49
C ALA A 163 23.58 45.47 -12.05
N ILE A 164 24.84 45.14 -11.76
CA ILE A 164 25.69 45.60 -10.64
C ILE A 164 25.03 45.81 -9.23
N ALA A 165 25.61 45.13 -8.22
CA ALA A 165 25.35 45.21 -6.77
C ALA A 165 25.66 46.59 -6.12
N PRO A 166 25.72 46.80 -4.77
CA PRO A 166 25.13 46.13 -3.58
C PRO A 166 24.47 47.14 -2.55
N GLY A 167 23.87 46.64 -1.45
CA GLY A 167 23.96 47.31 -0.13
C GLY A 167 22.69 47.59 0.69
N LEU A 168 22.91 47.59 2.03
CA LEU A 168 22.14 48.19 3.15
C LEU A 168 21.02 47.33 3.78
N MET A 169 21.26 46.68 4.93
CA MET A 169 21.27 47.16 6.34
C MET A 169 19.92 47.62 6.89
N ASP A 170 19.51 46.92 7.95
CA ASP A 170 18.78 47.34 9.15
C ASP A 170 17.57 48.27 9.03
N ALA A 171 16.42 47.80 9.53
CA ALA A 171 15.78 48.44 10.69
C ALA A 171 14.60 47.63 11.23
N SER A 172 14.77 47.17 12.46
CA SER A 172 13.73 47.01 13.48
C SER A 172 12.85 48.25 13.58
N THR A 173 11.54 48.11 13.85
CA THR A 173 10.89 48.80 14.98
C THR A 173 9.47 48.31 15.24
N ASN A 174 9.21 48.10 16.53
CA ASN A 174 7.94 47.78 17.18
C ASN A 174 6.95 48.96 17.16
N ALA A 175 5.65 48.65 17.14
CA ALA A 175 4.57 49.25 17.96
C ALA A 175 3.20 48.81 17.40
N SER A 176 2.09 48.68 18.11
CA SER A 176 1.73 48.49 19.52
C SER A 176 0.18 48.40 19.55
N LEU A 177 -0.36 47.67 20.54
CA LEU A 177 -1.69 47.80 21.18
C LEU A 177 -2.98 47.18 20.55
N THR A 178 -3.46 46.17 21.29
CA THR A 178 -4.82 45.99 21.90
C THR A 178 -6.01 45.47 21.10
N ASP A 179 -6.38 44.23 21.47
CA ASP A 179 -7.62 43.82 22.18
C ASP A 179 -8.68 42.96 21.45
N VAL A 180 -9.14 41.97 22.22
CA VAL A 180 -10.30 41.06 22.10
C VAL A 180 -10.37 40.01 20.97
N GLY A 181 -10.21 38.74 21.37
CA GLY A 181 -11.19 37.69 21.04
C GLY A 181 -10.76 36.60 20.05
N ALA A 182 -10.86 35.35 20.50
CA ALA A 182 -10.71 34.09 19.77
C ALA A 182 -9.28 33.68 19.37
N THR A 183 -8.55 33.12 20.34
CA THR A 183 -7.35 32.33 20.06
C THR A 183 -7.75 31.03 19.35
N LEU A 184 -7.62 30.99 18.01
CA LEU A 184 -7.39 29.73 17.30
C LEU A 184 -6.06 29.14 17.78
N PRO A 185 -5.92 27.80 17.90
CA PRO A 185 -4.62 27.21 18.18
C PRO A 185 -3.68 27.56 17.02
N ASN A 186 -2.55 28.14 17.38
CA ASN A 186 -1.45 28.44 16.48
C ASN A 186 -0.81 27.09 16.07
N ASP A 187 -1.36 26.46 15.03
CA ASP A 187 -0.79 25.26 14.41
C ASP A 187 0.54 25.63 13.74
N LYS A 188 1.63 25.62 14.51
CA LYS A 188 2.96 25.48 13.93
C LYS A 188 2.95 24.15 13.18
N ALA A 189 2.91 24.22 11.84
CA ALA A 189 2.95 23.06 10.97
C ALA A 189 4.12 22.14 11.39
N LYS A 190 3.78 20.94 11.85
CA LYS A 190 4.75 19.92 12.26
C LYS A 190 5.62 19.58 11.03
N THR A 191 6.92 19.45 11.22
CA THR A 191 7.83 19.05 10.14
C THR A 191 7.42 17.67 9.60
N PRO A 192 7.33 17.48 8.27
CA PRO A 192 7.00 16.18 7.69
C PRO A 192 7.97 15.11 8.18
N THR A 193 7.42 13.96 8.55
CA THR A 193 8.20 12.78 8.95
C THR A 193 8.79 12.07 7.74
N THR A 194 9.79 11.21 7.96
CA THR A 194 10.29 10.30 6.91
C THR A 194 9.17 9.41 6.38
N VAL A 195 8.23 8.98 7.22
CA VAL A 195 7.04 8.21 6.79
C VAL A 195 6.16 9.04 5.85
N ASP A 196 5.89 10.31 6.14
CA ASP A 196 5.10 11.17 5.24
C ASP A 196 5.74 11.25 3.84
N ARG A 197 7.07 11.36 3.79
CA ARG A 197 7.82 11.40 2.54
C ARG A 197 7.76 10.08 1.79
N LEU A 198 8.04 8.96 2.46
CA LEU A 198 8.01 7.63 1.84
C LEU A 198 6.60 7.24 1.37
N LEU A 199 5.56 7.61 2.13
CA LEU A 199 4.18 7.45 1.71
C LEU A 199 3.86 8.34 0.51
N ALA A 200 4.31 9.59 0.46
CA ALA A 200 4.11 10.44 -0.71
C ALA A 200 4.80 9.87 -1.95
N ILE A 201 6.02 9.33 -1.83
CA ILE A 201 6.70 8.64 -2.92
C ILE A 201 5.80 7.51 -3.45
N THR A 202 5.34 6.63 -2.56
CA THR A 202 4.67 5.38 -2.93
C THR A 202 3.20 5.56 -3.33
N LEU A 203 2.49 6.49 -2.71
CA LEU A 203 1.04 6.65 -2.84
C LEU A 203 0.63 7.80 -3.76
N ALA A 204 1.41 8.89 -3.86
CA ALA A 204 0.88 10.16 -4.39
C ALA A 204 0.26 10.01 -5.79
N ARG A 205 0.93 9.28 -6.69
CA ARG A 205 0.40 9.06 -8.04
C ARG A 205 -0.94 8.31 -7.99
N ASP A 206 -0.94 7.08 -7.47
CA ASP A 206 -2.13 6.22 -7.51
C ASP A 206 -3.29 6.78 -6.68
N LEU A 207 -2.98 7.32 -5.50
CA LEU A 207 -3.94 8.00 -4.63
C LEU A 207 -4.57 9.17 -5.36
N SER A 208 -3.78 10.09 -5.90
CA SER A 208 -4.34 11.26 -6.58
C SER A 208 -5.12 10.88 -7.84
N LEU A 209 -4.60 9.99 -8.70
CA LEU A 209 -5.32 9.53 -9.91
C LEU A 209 -6.73 9.00 -9.61
N MET A 210 -6.92 8.30 -8.49
CA MET A 210 -8.24 7.85 -8.06
C MET A 210 -9.18 9.01 -7.73
N PHE A 211 -8.64 10.09 -7.18
CA PHE A 211 -9.39 11.24 -6.69
C PHE A 211 -9.50 12.41 -7.68
N LEU A 212 -8.80 12.38 -8.81
CA LEU A 212 -8.78 13.47 -9.81
C LEU A 212 -10.16 13.86 -10.35
N ASN A 213 -11.10 12.91 -10.44
CA ASN A 213 -12.46 13.15 -10.95
C ASN A 213 -13.53 13.11 -9.86
N SER A 214 -13.14 13.03 -8.58
CA SER A 214 -14.10 12.90 -7.47
C SER A 214 -14.61 14.28 -7.06
N SER A 215 -15.70 14.72 -7.68
CA SER A 215 -16.39 15.97 -7.35
C SER A 215 -17.17 15.84 -6.04
N GLN A 216 -16.51 15.95 -4.87
CA GLN A 216 -17.14 16.04 -3.54
C GLN A 216 -18.31 15.05 -3.27
N THR A 217 -18.36 13.90 -3.94
CA THR A 217 -19.34 12.85 -3.64
C THR A 217 -18.87 12.13 -2.39
N PRO A 218 -19.78 11.74 -1.48
CA PRO A 218 -19.41 11.06 -0.25
C PRO A 218 -18.80 9.69 -0.60
N SER A 219 -17.47 9.60 -0.55
CA SER A 219 -16.63 8.44 -0.83
C SER A 219 -16.60 7.99 -2.31
N PRO A 220 -15.44 7.98 -3.00
CA PRO A 220 -15.30 7.18 -4.20
C PRO A 220 -15.47 5.69 -3.86
N PRO A 221 -15.96 4.87 -4.80
CA PRO A 221 -16.07 3.45 -4.57
C PRO A 221 -14.67 2.84 -4.36
N GLY A 222 -14.43 2.23 -3.21
CA GLY A 222 -13.45 1.16 -3.09
C GLY A 222 -11.99 1.52 -2.76
N LEU A 223 -11.72 2.55 -1.93
CA LEU A 223 -10.39 2.62 -1.31
C LEU A 223 -10.17 1.39 -0.42
N GLY A 224 -9.16 0.58 -0.74
CA GLY A 224 -8.84 -0.59 0.05
C GLY A 224 -9.83 -1.75 -0.15
N THR A 225 -10.30 -2.02 -1.36
CA THR A 225 -11.03 -3.27 -1.64
C THR A 225 -10.16 -4.48 -1.31
N GLU A 226 -10.72 -5.41 -0.54
CA GLU A 226 -10.10 -6.71 -0.22
C GLU A 226 -10.46 -7.78 -1.26
N GLY A 227 -9.80 -8.93 -1.17
CA GLY A 227 -10.02 -10.06 -2.07
C GLY A 227 -9.89 -11.42 -1.40
N CYS A 228 -10.06 -12.46 -2.22
CA CYS A 228 -10.00 -13.85 -1.84
C CYS A 228 -8.98 -14.59 -2.68
N TRP A 229 -8.19 -15.44 -2.02
CA TRP A 229 -7.35 -16.42 -2.72
C TRP A 229 -8.21 -17.55 -3.27
N ASN A 230 -7.94 -17.97 -4.50
CA ASN A 230 -8.52 -19.19 -5.04
C ASN A 230 -7.88 -20.40 -4.32
N PRO A 231 -8.65 -21.17 -3.53
CA PRO A 231 -8.12 -22.28 -2.73
C PRO A 231 -7.56 -23.43 -3.60
N LEU A 232 -8.00 -23.55 -4.85
CA LEU A 232 -7.54 -24.59 -5.78
C LEU A 232 -6.22 -24.22 -6.48
N SER A 233 -5.77 -22.97 -6.35
CA SER A 233 -4.60 -22.45 -7.06
C SER A 233 -3.32 -22.40 -6.20
N ALA A 234 -3.34 -22.98 -4.99
CA ALA A 234 -2.24 -22.84 -4.03
C ALA A 234 -1.83 -21.37 -3.78
N HIS A 235 -2.82 -20.47 -3.68
CA HIS A 235 -2.61 -19.02 -3.52
C HIS A 235 -1.85 -18.37 -4.69
N ARG A 236 -2.17 -18.74 -5.93
CA ARG A 236 -1.63 -18.09 -7.14
C ARG A 236 -2.59 -17.08 -7.75
N VAL A 237 -3.89 -17.26 -7.54
CA VAL A 237 -4.93 -16.37 -8.08
C VAL A 237 -5.59 -15.65 -6.93
N PHE A 238 -5.51 -14.31 -6.93
CA PHE A 238 -6.19 -13.43 -5.99
C PHE A 238 -7.28 -12.63 -6.71
N THR A 239 -8.52 -12.77 -6.25
CA THR A 239 -9.70 -12.14 -6.86
C THR A 239 -10.30 -11.13 -5.91
N LEU A 240 -10.48 -9.90 -6.37
CA LEU A 240 -11.07 -8.81 -5.60
C LEU A 240 -12.57 -9.04 -5.38
N LEU A 241 -13.06 -8.60 -4.21
CA LEU A 241 -14.48 -8.69 -3.86
C LEU A 241 -15.33 -7.71 -4.69
N ASP A 242 -14.75 -6.58 -5.09
CA ASP A 242 -15.33 -5.67 -6.07
C ASP A 242 -14.56 -5.78 -7.40
N PRO A 243 -15.18 -6.32 -8.47
CA PRO A 243 -14.52 -6.48 -9.76
C PRO A 243 -14.23 -5.13 -10.46
N LYS A 244 -14.81 -4.02 -9.99
CA LYS A 244 -14.57 -2.67 -10.50
C LYS A 244 -13.57 -1.88 -9.64
N ALA A 245 -12.93 -2.53 -8.68
CA ALA A 245 -11.96 -1.89 -7.80
C ALA A 245 -10.80 -1.26 -8.58
N SER A 246 -10.29 -0.15 -8.05
CA SER A 246 -9.11 0.52 -8.57
C SER A 246 -7.83 -0.24 -8.19
N ARG A 247 -6.67 0.25 -8.64
CA ARG A 247 -5.35 -0.26 -8.23
C ARG A 247 -5.03 -0.03 -6.74
N LEU A 248 -5.76 0.85 -6.05
CA LEU A 248 -5.60 1.08 -4.60
C LEU A 248 -6.37 0.05 -3.77
N THR A 249 -6.04 -1.21 -3.98
CA THR A 249 -6.57 -2.33 -3.22
C THR A 249 -6.05 -2.31 -1.78
N MET A 250 -6.61 -3.17 -0.94
CA MET A 250 -6.07 -3.33 0.42
C MET A 250 -4.64 -3.85 0.42
N ALA A 251 -4.27 -4.72 -0.54
CA ALA A 251 -2.92 -5.24 -0.65
C ALA A 251 -1.91 -4.15 -1.02
N PHE A 252 -2.28 -3.25 -1.94
CA PHE A 252 -1.47 -2.10 -2.31
C PHE A 252 -1.21 -1.19 -1.11
N LEU A 253 -2.26 -0.78 -0.39
CA LEU A 253 -2.14 0.10 0.78
C LEU A 253 -1.33 -0.53 1.90
N ASN A 254 -1.51 -1.83 2.14
CA ASN A 254 -0.72 -2.61 3.09
C ASN A 254 0.77 -2.61 2.72
N GLY A 255 1.10 -2.88 1.44
CA GLY A 255 2.48 -2.88 0.97
C GLY A 255 3.14 -1.51 1.05
N ALA A 256 2.44 -0.45 0.62
CA ALA A 256 2.95 0.91 0.70
C ALA A 256 3.23 1.36 2.14
N LEU A 257 2.31 1.04 3.07
CA LEU A 257 2.50 1.37 4.48
C LEU A 257 3.64 0.56 5.11
N ASP A 258 3.72 -0.74 4.82
CA ASP A 258 4.80 -1.60 5.32
C ASP A 258 6.17 -1.11 4.82
N GLY A 259 6.27 -0.75 3.53
CA GLY A 259 7.49 -0.17 2.96
C GLY A 259 7.89 1.15 3.59
N ALA A 260 6.93 2.06 3.83
CA ALA A 260 7.20 3.33 4.48
C ALA A 260 7.66 3.17 5.95
N LEU A 261 7.02 2.27 6.71
CA LEU A 261 7.37 1.99 8.10
C LEU A 261 8.76 1.35 8.23
N LEU A 262 9.04 0.36 7.39
CA LEU A 262 10.33 -0.34 7.40
C LEU A 262 11.45 0.55 6.86
N GLY A 263 11.18 1.36 5.83
CA GLY A 263 12.14 2.33 5.33
C GLY A 263 12.48 3.40 6.36
N ASP A 264 11.48 3.90 7.07
CA ASP A 264 11.67 4.82 8.19
C ASP A 264 12.52 4.19 9.32
N HIS A 265 12.29 2.91 9.63
CA HIS A 265 13.17 2.17 10.55
C HIS A 265 14.61 2.07 10.04
N LEU A 266 14.82 1.67 8.78
CA LEU A 266 16.16 1.55 8.17
C LEU A 266 16.92 2.88 8.11
N SER A 267 16.20 4.00 7.96
CA SER A 267 16.80 5.34 7.97
C SER A 267 17.44 5.71 9.31
N ARG A 268 16.98 5.09 10.42
CA ARG A 268 17.49 5.32 11.78
C ARG A 268 18.56 4.32 12.21
N VAL A 269 18.65 3.18 11.53
CA VAL A 269 19.62 2.12 11.86
C VAL A 269 21.00 2.53 11.35
N SER A 270 22.01 2.50 12.23
CA SER A 270 23.40 2.74 11.87
C SER A 270 23.94 1.62 10.96
N LYS A 271 24.85 1.95 10.05
CA LYS A 271 25.51 0.95 9.21
C LYS A 271 26.43 0.04 10.05
N PRO A 272 26.55 -1.26 9.73
CA PRO A 272 25.87 -1.97 8.65
C PRO A 272 24.39 -2.26 8.96
N ARG A 273 23.52 -2.08 7.96
CA ARG A 273 22.08 -2.36 8.08
C ARG A 273 21.83 -3.88 8.06
N PRO A 274 20.76 -4.37 8.72
CA PRO A 274 20.39 -5.78 8.61
C PRO A 274 19.95 -6.12 7.17
N PRO A 275 20.13 -7.37 6.71
CA PRO A 275 19.56 -7.84 5.45
C PRO A 275 18.03 -7.63 5.42
N LEU A 276 17.48 -7.28 4.26
CA LEU A 276 16.04 -7.14 4.04
C LEU A 276 15.30 -8.45 4.30
N SER A 277 15.86 -9.60 3.94
CA SER A 277 15.25 -10.89 4.26
C SER A 277 15.06 -11.08 5.77
N HIS A 278 16.04 -10.68 6.58
CA HIS A 278 15.96 -10.70 8.03
C HIS A 278 14.92 -9.71 8.56
N LEU A 279 14.94 -8.47 8.06
CA LEU A 279 14.00 -7.43 8.45
C LEU A 279 12.54 -7.83 8.17
N LEU A 280 12.25 -8.35 6.97
CA LEU A 280 10.91 -8.80 6.59
C LEU A 280 10.47 -10.02 7.40
N LYS A 281 11.38 -10.97 7.66
CA LYS A 281 11.10 -12.14 8.51
C LYS A 281 10.69 -11.74 9.93
N GLU A 282 11.37 -10.74 10.50
CA GLU A 282 11.01 -10.21 11.80
C GLU A 282 9.68 -9.44 11.77
N TYR A 283 9.51 -8.55 10.78
CA TYR A 283 8.32 -7.70 10.67
C TYR A 283 7.03 -8.50 10.44
N TYR A 284 7.04 -9.50 9.57
CA TYR A 284 5.90 -10.39 9.34
C TYR A 284 5.81 -11.54 10.35
N GLY A 285 6.74 -11.60 11.30
CA GLY A 285 6.82 -12.60 12.36
C GLY A 285 6.61 -12.00 13.76
N ALA A 286 7.65 -12.07 14.58
CA ALA A 286 7.57 -11.74 16.01
C ALA A 286 7.69 -10.25 16.32
N GLY A 287 8.20 -9.44 15.39
CA GLY A 287 8.58 -8.04 15.60
C GLY A 287 10.04 -7.77 15.29
N VAL A 288 10.32 -6.55 14.82
CA VAL A 288 11.67 -6.12 14.39
C VAL A 288 12.52 -5.74 15.59
N ALA A 289 13.77 -6.20 15.61
CA ALA A 289 14.77 -5.91 16.65
C ALA A 289 14.26 -6.18 18.08
N GLY A 290 13.41 -7.21 18.24
CA GLY A 290 12.83 -7.59 19.52
C GLY A 290 11.65 -6.73 20.00
N ASP A 291 11.17 -5.75 19.21
CA ASP A 291 9.95 -5.00 19.54
C ASP A 291 8.69 -5.71 18.99
N PRO A 292 7.87 -6.37 19.84
CA PRO A 292 6.68 -7.07 19.38
C PRO A 292 5.56 -6.14 18.89
N ARG A 293 5.67 -4.83 19.11
CA ARG A 293 4.73 -3.82 18.59
C ARG A 293 5.10 -3.37 17.19
N PHE A 294 6.35 -3.57 16.77
CA PHE A 294 6.80 -3.27 15.42
C PHE A 294 6.76 -4.51 14.52
N ARG A 295 5.55 -5.03 14.32
CA ARG A 295 5.21 -6.12 13.40
C ARG A 295 3.97 -5.79 12.57
N SER A 296 3.80 -6.50 11.46
CA SER A 296 2.81 -6.24 10.42
C SER A 296 1.36 -6.12 10.92
N ASN A 297 0.97 -6.88 11.96
CA ASN A 297 -0.36 -6.80 12.58
C ASN A 297 -0.71 -5.41 13.15
N PHE A 298 0.30 -4.59 13.45
CA PHE A 298 0.14 -3.25 14.01
C PHE A 298 0.40 -2.13 12.99
N ARG A 299 0.60 -2.46 11.70
CA ARG A 299 0.98 -1.49 10.65
C ARG A 299 0.13 -0.22 10.65
N ARG A 300 -1.20 -0.34 10.71
CA ARG A 300 -2.12 0.81 10.67
C ARG A 300 -1.98 1.69 11.91
N GLN A 301 -1.78 1.07 13.08
CA GLN A 301 -1.59 1.78 14.34
C GLN A 301 -0.26 2.53 14.36
N ASN A 302 0.80 1.87 13.89
CA ASN A 302 2.13 2.46 13.76
C ASN A 302 2.13 3.60 12.72
N GLY A 303 1.45 3.40 11.59
CA GLY A 303 1.26 4.42 10.56
C GLY A 303 0.50 5.65 11.09
N ALA A 304 -0.67 5.43 11.70
CA ALA A 304 -1.50 6.50 12.27
C ALA A 304 -0.77 7.35 13.33
N ALA A 305 0.20 6.77 14.05
CA ALA A 305 1.01 7.49 15.03
C ALA A 305 2.05 8.44 14.40
N LEU A 306 2.40 8.23 13.12
CA LEU A 306 3.51 8.90 12.44
C LEU A 306 3.07 9.93 11.39
N THR A 307 1.81 9.92 10.97
CA THR A 307 1.30 10.81 9.91
C THR A 307 0.04 11.56 10.34
N SER A 308 -0.29 12.64 9.62
CA SER A 308 -1.49 13.44 9.82
C SER A 308 -1.99 13.98 8.47
N VAL A 309 -3.27 14.38 8.39
CA VAL A 309 -3.84 14.88 7.13
C VAL A 309 -3.06 16.08 6.59
N PRO A 310 -2.74 17.12 7.38
CA PRO A 310 -2.02 18.27 6.84
C PRO A 310 -0.59 17.93 6.37
N THR A 311 0.15 17.10 7.13
CA THR A 311 1.55 16.77 6.80
C THR A 311 1.64 15.90 5.55
N LEU A 312 0.82 14.86 5.45
CA LEU A 312 0.82 13.96 4.30
C LEU A 312 0.23 14.64 3.06
N ALA A 313 -0.82 15.46 3.20
CA ALA A 313 -1.37 16.20 2.07
C ALA A 313 -0.34 17.15 1.46
N GLN A 314 0.48 17.80 2.28
CA GLN A 314 1.58 18.62 1.80
C GLN A 314 2.59 17.81 0.98
N GLN A 315 3.01 16.63 1.48
CA GLN A 315 3.98 15.79 0.78
C GLN A 315 3.40 15.18 -0.51
N VAL A 316 2.13 14.77 -0.49
CA VAL A 316 1.43 14.30 -1.70
C VAL A 316 1.35 15.42 -2.73
N ARG A 317 1.01 16.65 -2.31
CA ARG A 317 0.98 17.81 -3.21
C ARG A 317 2.35 18.07 -3.84
N GLU A 318 3.43 18.07 -3.06
CA GLU A 318 4.81 18.24 -3.57
C GLU A 318 5.18 17.15 -4.59
N ALA A 319 4.84 15.89 -4.30
CA ALA A 319 5.05 14.79 -5.24
C ALA A 319 4.25 14.96 -6.55
N LEU A 320 3.01 15.47 -6.50
CA LEU A 320 2.22 15.73 -7.71
C LEU A 320 2.81 16.85 -8.57
N VAL A 321 3.30 17.92 -7.94
CA VAL A 321 3.98 19.01 -8.66
C VAL A 321 5.23 18.48 -9.37
N LEU A 322 5.99 17.62 -8.70
CA LEU A 322 7.14 16.95 -9.33
C LEU A 322 6.69 16.06 -10.50
N LEU A 323 5.62 15.27 -10.32
CA LEU A 323 5.09 14.40 -11.38
C LEU A 323 4.61 15.21 -12.60
N GLN A 324 3.96 16.36 -12.41
CA GLN A 324 3.59 17.26 -13.52
C GLN A 324 4.82 17.73 -14.31
N ARG A 325 5.95 17.99 -13.64
CA ARG A 325 7.20 18.39 -14.31
C ARG A 325 7.84 17.24 -15.08
N LEU A 326 7.80 16.03 -14.51
CA LEU A 326 8.38 14.83 -15.12
C LEU A 326 7.53 14.31 -16.29
N GLU A 327 6.21 14.50 -16.23
CA GLU A 327 5.25 14.04 -17.24
C GLU A 327 4.31 15.18 -17.69
N PRO A 328 4.83 16.21 -18.39
CA PRO A 328 4.03 17.38 -18.77
C PRO A 328 2.87 17.07 -19.71
N GLY A 329 2.89 15.93 -20.40
CA GLY A 329 1.80 15.47 -21.27
C GLY A 329 0.80 14.53 -20.59
N HIS A 330 0.88 14.32 -19.27
CA HIS A 330 -0.03 13.41 -18.58
C HIS A 330 -1.46 14.00 -18.59
N PRO A 331 -2.44 13.38 -19.29
CA PRO A 331 -3.70 14.04 -19.65
C PRO A 331 -4.51 14.53 -18.45
N GLN A 332 -4.36 13.87 -17.30
CA GLN A 332 -5.13 14.15 -16.09
C GLN A 332 -4.40 15.14 -15.15
N LEU A 333 -3.11 15.37 -15.34
CA LEU A 333 -2.31 16.26 -14.48
C LEU A 333 -1.91 17.56 -15.21
N GLN A 334 -1.80 17.55 -16.53
CA GLN A 334 -1.26 18.65 -17.35
C GLN A 334 -1.98 20.00 -17.16
N ASN A 335 -3.28 19.98 -16.88
CA ASN A 335 -4.11 21.19 -16.83
C ASN A 335 -4.53 21.59 -15.40
N MET A 336 -4.00 20.93 -14.37
CA MET A 336 -4.38 21.23 -12.99
C MET A 336 -3.57 22.38 -12.42
N SER A 337 -4.26 23.36 -11.85
CA SER A 337 -3.68 24.43 -11.04
C SER A 337 -3.10 23.90 -9.72
N GLN A 338 -2.24 24.70 -9.08
CA GLN A 338 -1.65 24.36 -7.78
C GLN A 338 -2.72 24.19 -6.67
N ASP A 339 -3.80 24.97 -6.74
CA ASP A 339 -4.91 24.88 -5.78
C ASP A 339 -5.72 23.59 -5.97
N GLU A 340 -5.95 23.18 -7.22
CA GLU A 340 -6.61 21.90 -7.52
C GLU A 340 -5.77 20.71 -7.05
N LEU A 341 -4.45 20.76 -7.24
CA LEU A 341 -3.54 19.73 -6.71
C LEU A 341 -3.58 19.68 -5.18
N ALA A 342 -3.60 20.85 -4.52
CA ALA A 342 -3.70 20.93 -3.06
C ALA A 342 -5.02 20.36 -2.55
N GLN A 343 -6.14 20.64 -3.24
CA GLN A 343 -7.45 20.12 -2.89
C GLN A 343 -7.51 18.60 -3.07
N VAL A 344 -7.02 18.08 -4.20
CA VAL A 344 -6.95 16.63 -4.44
C VAL A 344 -6.06 15.96 -3.39
N ALA A 345 -4.88 16.50 -3.11
CA ALA A 345 -3.97 15.93 -2.12
C ALA A 345 -4.60 15.90 -0.72
N THR A 346 -5.33 16.96 -0.34
CA THR A 346 -6.04 17.03 0.94
C THR A 346 -7.15 15.99 1.02
N PHE A 347 -8.00 15.89 0.00
CA PHE A 347 -9.10 14.93 -0.04
C PHE A 347 -8.59 13.49 -0.04
N ALA A 348 -7.63 13.19 -0.91
CA ALA A 348 -6.96 11.91 -1.02
C ALA A 348 -6.35 11.44 0.31
N THR A 349 -5.62 12.33 0.96
CA THR A 349 -4.97 12.05 2.24
C THR A 349 -5.99 11.86 3.35
N LYS A 350 -7.05 12.67 3.38
CA LYS A 350 -8.13 12.52 4.35
C LYS A 350 -8.76 11.14 4.24
N GLU A 351 -9.11 10.71 3.04
CA GLU A 351 -9.68 9.39 2.80
C GLU A 351 -8.71 8.27 3.20
N PHE A 352 -7.42 8.37 2.85
CA PHE A 352 -6.41 7.41 3.29
C PHE A 352 -6.31 7.31 4.83
N ILE A 353 -6.25 8.45 5.52
CA ILE A 353 -6.08 8.46 6.98
C ILE A 353 -7.36 8.00 7.67
N GLU A 354 -8.53 8.52 7.28
CA GLU A 354 -9.79 8.21 7.96
C GLU A 354 -10.29 6.80 7.64
N THR A 355 -10.21 6.36 6.38
CA THR A 355 -10.82 5.08 5.97
C THR A 355 -9.85 3.90 6.06
N PHE A 356 -8.56 4.08 5.76
CA PHE A 356 -7.57 3.01 5.84
C PHE A 356 -6.85 2.97 7.19
N LEU A 357 -6.27 4.07 7.66
CA LEU A 357 -5.55 4.08 8.96
C LEU A 357 -6.51 4.12 10.17
N GLY A 358 -7.63 4.83 10.05
CA GLY A 358 -8.61 5.03 11.12
C GLY A 358 -9.49 3.81 11.39
N CYS A 359 -9.72 2.96 10.38
CA CYS A 359 -10.53 1.76 10.53
C CYS A 359 -9.68 0.53 10.91
N PRO A 360 -10.20 -0.39 11.74
CA PRO A 360 -9.56 -1.67 11.98
C PRO A 360 -9.47 -2.47 10.68
N ALA A 361 -8.41 -3.24 10.52
CA ALA A 361 -8.33 -4.22 9.43
C ALA A 361 -9.42 -5.28 9.62
N ILE A 362 -10.16 -5.59 8.55
CA ILE A 362 -11.23 -6.59 8.52
C ILE A 362 -10.81 -7.72 7.59
N LEU A 363 -10.73 -8.94 8.10
CA LEU A 363 -10.50 -10.15 7.30
C LEU A 363 -11.84 -10.70 6.79
N PRO A 364 -12.10 -10.68 5.46
CA PRO A 364 -13.36 -11.20 4.93
C PRO A 364 -13.48 -12.71 5.09
N ARG A 365 -14.72 -13.21 5.03
CA ARG A 365 -15.06 -14.63 5.24
C ARG A 365 -14.17 -15.64 4.51
N CYS A 366 -13.86 -15.35 3.25
CA CYS A 366 -13.03 -16.24 2.43
C CYS A 366 -11.60 -16.39 2.95
N ARG A 367 -11.05 -15.37 3.63
CA ARG A 367 -9.67 -15.38 4.15
C ARG A 367 -9.47 -16.41 5.23
N TRP A 368 -10.50 -16.67 6.04
CA TRP A 368 -10.41 -17.61 7.14
C TRP A 368 -11.06 -18.97 6.86
N GLY A 369 -11.52 -19.18 5.62
CA GLY A 369 -12.13 -20.44 5.18
C GLY A 369 -13.52 -20.65 5.75
N ALA A 370 -14.33 -19.59 5.82
CA ALA A 370 -15.72 -19.70 6.23
C ALA A 370 -16.51 -20.64 5.31
N ALA A 371 -17.28 -21.55 5.89
CA ALA A 371 -18.32 -22.25 5.16
C ALA A 371 -19.37 -21.24 4.63
N PRO A 372 -20.05 -21.54 3.51
CA PRO A 372 -21.17 -20.72 3.04
C PRO A 372 -22.28 -20.59 4.09
N TYR A 373 -23.03 -19.49 4.01
CA TYR A 373 -24.30 -19.34 4.72
C TYR A 373 -25.28 -20.41 4.22
N ARG A 374 -26.11 -21.00 5.09
CA ARG A 374 -27.14 -21.98 4.72
C ARG A 374 -28.50 -21.29 4.60
N GLY A 375 -29.19 -21.50 3.48
CA GLY A 375 -30.47 -20.84 3.22
C GLY A 375 -30.30 -19.39 2.73
N ASN A 376 -31.33 -18.56 2.95
CA ASN A 376 -31.35 -17.18 2.47
C ASN A 376 -31.17 -16.20 3.63
N PRO A 377 -30.12 -15.37 3.61
CA PRO A 377 -29.87 -14.42 4.68
C PRO A 377 -30.94 -13.32 4.70
N THR A 378 -31.37 -12.92 5.91
CA THR A 378 -32.35 -11.84 6.09
C THR A 378 -31.62 -10.49 6.21
N PRO A 379 -31.81 -9.54 5.28
CA PRO A 379 -31.12 -8.26 5.33
C PRO A 379 -31.48 -7.48 6.60
N LEU A 380 -30.47 -6.91 7.24
CA LEU A 380 -30.71 -6.00 8.37
C LEU A 380 -31.15 -4.63 7.86
N GLN A 381 -32.04 -3.99 8.61
CA GLN A 381 -32.41 -2.60 8.39
C GLN A 381 -31.31 -1.68 8.94
N LEU A 382 -30.74 -0.84 8.08
CA LEU A 382 -29.72 0.14 8.45
C LEU A 382 -30.36 1.52 8.69
N PRO A 383 -29.79 2.36 9.57
CA PRO A 383 -28.65 2.10 10.44
C PRO A 383 -29.00 1.19 11.62
N LEU A 384 -28.04 0.39 12.09
CA LEU A 384 -28.23 -0.46 13.27
C LEU A 384 -28.32 0.41 14.53
N ARG A 385 -29.29 0.11 15.41
CA ARG A 385 -29.55 0.90 16.64
C ARG A 385 -28.90 0.32 17.89
N PHE A 386 -28.42 -0.92 17.84
CA PHE A 386 -27.87 -1.64 18.99
C PHE A 386 -26.57 -2.37 18.61
N LEU A 387 -25.60 -2.34 19.53
CA LEU A 387 -24.39 -3.14 19.50
C LEU A 387 -24.37 -4.05 20.74
N TYR A 388 -24.36 -5.35 20.52
CA TYR A 388 -24.25 -6.35 21.58
C TYR A 388 -22.84 -6.93 21.60
N VAL A 389 -22.17 -6.82 22.73
CA VAL A 389 -20.80 -7.32 22.91
C VAL A 389 -20.87 -8.65 23.67
N HIS A 390 -20.31 -9.69 23.07
CA HIS A 390 -20.25 -11.04 23.64
C HIS A 390 -18.81 -11.52 23.71
N HIS A 391 -18.51 -12.39 24.67
CA HIS A 391 -17.30 -13.21 24.65
C HIS A 391 -17.65 -14.62 24.14
N THR A 392 -16.68 -15.29 23.52
CA THR A 392 -16.81 -16.69 23.12
C THR A 392 -16.46 -17.58 24.33
N TYR A 393 -17.33 -18.51 24.70
CA TYR A 393 -17.03 -19.47 25.79
C TYR A 393 -16.18 -20.64 25.28
N VAL A 394 -16.53 -21.20 24.12
CA VAL A 394 -15.76 -22.23 23.42
C VAL A 394 -15.55 -21.74 21.98
N PRO A 395 -14.30 -21.69 21.48
CA PRO A 395 -13.04 -22.03 22.16
C PRO A 395 -12.66 -21.04 23.27
N ALA A 396 -12.16 -21.56 24.39
CA ALA A 396 -11.91 -20.80 25.62
C ALA A 396 -10.59 -20.00 25.62
N PRO A 397 -9.42 -20.55 25.22
CA PRO A 397 -8.20 -19.75 25.21
C PRO A 397 -8.21 -18.75 24.05
N PRO A 398 -7.75 -17.50 24.27
CA PRO A 398 -7.58 -16.56 23.19
C PRO A 398 -6.57 -17.08 22.18
N CYS A 399 -6.86 -16.89 20.89
CA CYS A 399 -5.91 -17.16 19.83
C CYS A 399 -5.01 -15.94 19.60
N THR A 400 -3.76 -16.17 19.19
CA THR A 400 -2.74 -15.12 19.00
C THR A 400 -2.08 -15.15 17.63
N THR A 401 -2.38 -16.18 16.82
CA THR A 401 -1.86 -16.34 15.47
C THR A 401 -3.01 -16.45 14.47
N PHE A 402 -2.79 -16.01 13.23
CA PHE A 402 -3.81 -16.12 12.18
C PHE A 402 -4.33 -17.55 12.04
N GLN A 403 -3.44 -18.54 11.99
CA GLN A 403 -3.81 -19.95 11.84
C GLN A 403 -4.70 -20.46 12.99
N SER A 404 -4.34 -20.15 14.24
CA SER A 404 -5.13 -20.55 15.41
C SER A 404 -6.47 -19.82 15.47
N CYS A 405 -6.49 -18.52 15.16
CA CYS A 405 -7.72 -17.73 15.10
C CYS A 405 -8.67 -18.21 14.00
N ALA A 406 -8.14 -18.50 12.80
CA ALA A 406 -8.94 -19.04 11.71
C ALA A 406 -9.49 -20.43 12.04
N ALA A 407 -8.72 -21.27 12.72
CA ALA A 407 -9.19 -22.58 13.20
C ALA A 407 -10.32 -22.44 14.24
N ASN A 408 -10.17 -21.53 15.20
CA ASN A 408 -11.19 -21.21 16.18
C ASN A 408 -12.48 -20.71 15.51
N MET A 409 -12.36 -19.79 14.56
CA MET A 409 -13.47 -19.28 13.75
C MET A 409 -14.24 -20.39 13.03
N ARG A 410 -13.52 -21.27 12.31
CA ARG A 410 -14.12 -22.43 11.63
C ARG A 410 -14.74 -23.41 12.62
N SER A 411 -14.15 -23.60 13.80
CA SER A 411 -14.71 -24.47 14.85
C SER A 411 -16.05 -23.92 15.36
N MET A 412 -16.11 -22.63 15.68
CA MET A 412 -17.36 -21.98 16.12
C MET A 412 -18.43 -22.04 15.04
N GLN A 413 -18.07 -21.77 13.78
CA GLN A 413 -19.02 -21.85 12.68
C GLN A 413 -19.57 -23.26 12.50
N ARG A 414 -18.71 -24.29 12.54
CA ARG A 414 -19.15 -25.70 12.46
C ARG A 414 -20.10 -26.06 13.59
N PHE A 415 -19.82 -25.63 14.82
CA PHE A 415 -20.71 -25.85 15.96
C PHE A 415 -22.09 -25.20 15.74
N HIS A 416 -22.11 -23.91 15.38
CA HIS A 416 -23.37 -23.21 15.11
C HIS A 416 -24.17 -23.84 13.96
N GLN A 417 -23.52 -24.21 12.86
CA GLN A 417 -24.21 -24.77 11.70
C GLN A 417 -24.60 -26.25 11.85
N ASN A 418 -23.71 -27.08 12.39
CA ASN A 418 -23.89 -28.54 12.38
C ASN A 418 -24.59 -29.06 13.63
N GLU A 419 -24.32 -28.44 14.79
CA GLU A 419 -24.87 -28.91 16.08
C GLU A 419 -26.08 -28.07 16.50
N ARG A 420 -26.03 -26.75 16.33
CA ARG A 420 -27.19 -25.87 16.62
C ARG A 420 -28.13 -25.67 15.45
N HIS A 421 -27.79 -26.18 14.28
CA HIS A 421 -28.59 -26.05 13.06
C HIS A 421 -28.88 -24.60 12.64
N TRP A 422 -28.01 -23.67 13.03
CA TRP A 422 -28.10 -22.27 12.58
C TRP A 422 -27.63 -22.14 11.13
N ASP A 423 -28.08 -21.08 10.47
CA ASP A 423 -27.70 -20.83 9.09
C ASP A 423 -26.22 -20.45 8.93
N ASP A 424 -25.61 -19.87 9.97
CA ASP A 424 -24.23 -19.40 9.97
C ASP A 424 -23.68 -19.21 11.40
N ILE A 425 -22.44 -18.73 11.51
CA ILE A 425 -21.87 -18.27 12.78
C ILE A 425 -22.75 -17.15 13.39
N GLY A 426 -23.13 -17.30 14.67
CA GLY A 426 -24.07 -16.40 15.35
C GLY A 426 -23.55 -15.00 15.70
N TYR A 427 -22.32 -14.66 15.31
CA TYR A 427 -21.72 -13.34 15.52
C TYR A 427 -21.53 -12.65 14.18
N ARG A 428 -21.71 -11.33 14.11
CA ARG A 428 -21.46 -10.55 12.88
C ARG A 428 -19.98 -10.27 12.66
N TRP A 429 -19.29 -9.89 13.73
CA TRP A 429 -17.84 -9.75 13.77
C TRP A 429 -17.30 -10.45 15.01
N THR A 430 -16.07 -10.95 14.91
CA THR A 430 -15.36 -11.57 16.02
C THR A 430 -13.99 -10.93 16.16
N TRP A 431 -13.57 -10.76 17.41
CA TRP A 431 -12.35 -10.04 17.76
C TRP A 431 -11.28 -10.97 18.35
N PRO A 432 -10.44 -11.53 17.49
CA PRO A 432 -8.99 -11.41 17.57
C PRO A 432 -8.54 -10.06 16.95
N ARG A 433 -7.25 -9.68 17.02
CA ARG A 433 -6.71 -8.60 16.16
C ARG A 433 -5.98 -9.26 14.98
N PRO A 434 -6.29 -8.92 13.70
CA PRO A 434 -7.30 -7.96 13.18
C PRO A 434 -8.76 -8.43 13.36
N LEU A 435 -9.77 -7.60 13.04
CA LEU A 435 -11.21 -7.95 13.14
C LEU A 435 -11.61 -8.95 12.05
N TRP A 436 -12.48 -9.91 12.34
CA TRP A 436 -12.87 -10.97 11.39
C TRP A 436 -14.34 -10.83 11.01
N GLU A 437 -14.60 -10.68 9.71
CA GLU A 437 -15.97 -10.74 9.19
C GLU A 437 -16.52 -12.14 9.46
N SER A 438 -17.55 -12.21 10.29
CA SER A 438 -18.17 -13.46 10.71
C SER A 438 -19.46 -13.61 9.90
N GLY A 439 -20.64 -13.51 10.51
CA GLY A 439 -21.93 -13.61 9.81
C GLY A 439 -22.24 -12.42 8.92
N ARG A 440 -22.83 -12.68 7.74
CA ARG A 440 -23.18 -11.61 6.78
C ARG A 440 -24.40 -10.78 7.21
N GLN A 441 -25.37 -11.39 7.88
CA GLN A 441 -26.74 -10.84 8.06
C GLN A 441 -27.38 -11.34 9.38
N GLY A 442 -28.61 -10.92 9.68
CA GLY A 442 -29.30 -11.39 10.88
C GLY A 442 -29.48 -12.90 10.81
N VAL A 443 -28.91 -13.64 11.76
CA VAL A 443 -29.17 -15.07 11.89
C VAL A 443 -30.54 -15.20 12.54
N LYS A 444 -31.49 -15.89 11.90
CA LYS A 444 -32.73 -16.28 12.57
C LYS A 444 -32.36 -17.25 13.70
N GLN A 445 -32.32 -16.73 14.92
CA GLN A 445 -32.29 -17.54 16.12
C GLN A 445 -33.74 -17.92 16.42
N GLU A 446 -34.14 -19.13 16.06
CA GLU A 446 -35.27 -19.75 16.76
C GLU A 446 -34.76 -20.14 18.14
N GLU A 447 -35.03 -19.29 19.13
CA GLU A 447 -34.90 -19.66 20.54
C GLU A 447 -35.91 -20.78 20.83
N THR A 448 -35.52 -22.02 20.57
CA THR A 448 -36.16 -23.16 21.22
C THR A 448 -35.63 -23.23 22.63
N GLY A 449 -36.25 -22.43 23.50
CA GLY A 449 -36.07 -22.53 24.94
C GLY A 449 -36.30 -23.96 25.40
N LYS A 450 -35.33 -24.53 26.11
CA LYS A 450 -35.52 -25.65 27.02
C LYS A 450 -34.93 -25.30 28.36
#